data_AF-A0A3D0XZE7-F1
#
_entry.id   AF-A0A3D0XZE7-F1
#
_cell.length_a   1.000
_cell.length_b   1.000
_cell.length_c   1.000
_cell.angle_alpha   90.00
_cell.angle_beta   90.00
_cell.angle_gamma   90.00
#
_symmetry.space_group_name_H-M   'P 1'
#
loop_
_entity.id
_entity.type
_entity.pdbx_description
1 polymer ?
#
loop_
_entity_poly.entity_id
_entity_poly.type
_entity_poly.pdbx_seq_one_letter_code
_entity_poly.pdbx_strand_id
1 'polypeptide(L)'
;MKKIENKSGITLIALVITIIVILILAGISIGEGTQLIKKAKIESLMTNMITIKANAKIYAEEINSEVWDLKENDEDVTKTKSYNRSNLFSTKYNMEKIEDATEIVSKVDSSINDSNGCEVYNITIDTLDEMGLSDLASDSEDGEFVVVYNSADFTKLEIVYPSGIKYDNSVFYTLSNLKNKMEE
;
A
#
# COMPACT_ATOMS: atom_id res chain seq x y z
N MET A 1 -14.70 -46.82 -52.95
CA MET A 1 -14.09 -47.15 -51.64
C MET A 1 -14.81 -46.35 -50.56
N LYS A 2 -15.45 -47.01 -49.58
CA LYS A 2 -16.12 -46.33 -48.45
C LYS A 2 -15.12 -46.16 -47.31
N LYS A 3 -14.94 -44.93 -46.84
CA LYS A 3 -14.09 -44.56 -45.70
C LYS A 3 -14.81 -45.01 -44.41
N ILE A 4 -14.17 -45.88 -43.62
CA ILE A 4 -14.69 -46.33 -42.33
C ILE A 4 -14.31 -45.25 -41.31
N GLU A 5 -15.29 -44.56 -40.74
CA GLU A 5 -15.08 -43.63 -39.64
C GLU A 5 -15.06 -44.40 -38.32
N ASN A 6 -13.88 -44.48 -37.69
CA ASN A 6 -13.73 -45.08 -36.35
C ASN A 6 -14.30 -44.12 -35.30
N LYS A 7 -15.54 -44.38 -34.86
CA LYS A 7 -16.11 -43.74 -33.67
C LYS A 7 -15.61 -44.47 -32.43
N SER A 8 -14.53 -43.96 -31.84
CA SER A 8 -13.98 -44.47 -30.57
C SER A 8 -14.83 -43.94 -29.42
N GLY A 9 -15.65 -44.80 -28.80
CA GLY A 9 -16.39 -44.47 -27.58
C GLY A 9 -15.51 -44.60 -26.34
N ILE A 10 -15.71 -43.73 -25.34
CA ILE A 10 -15.11 -43.90 -24.02
C ILE A 10 -15.90 -44.95 -23.23
N THR A 11 -15.19 -45.92 -22.67
CA THR A 11 -15.78 -46.91 -21.76
C THR A 11 -16.10 -46.27 -20.43
N LEU A 12 -17.22 -46.64 -19.79
CA LEU A 12 -17.65 -46.07 -18.51
C LEU A 12 -16.54 -46.09 -17.43
N ILE A 13 -15.72 -47.14 -17.41
CA ILE A 13 -14.60 -47.27 -16.46
C ILE A 13 -13.48 -46.25 -16.74
N ALA A 14 -13.18 -45.97 -18.01
CA ALA A 14 -12.20 -44.97 -18.41
C ALA A 14 -12.69 -43.57 -18.03
N LEU A 15 -14.00 -43.30 -18.16
CA LEU A 15 -14.60 -42.05 -17.72
C LEU A 15 -14.45 -41.85 -16.21
N VAL A 16 -14.78 -42.87 -15.40
CA VAL A 16 -14.66 -42.81 -13.93
C VAL A 16 -13.23 -42.55 -13.49
N ILE A 17 -12.26 -43.27 -14.05
CA ILE A 17 -10.83 -43.06 -13.73
C ILE A 17 -10.40 -41.64 -14.09
N THR A 18 -10.80 -41.14 -15.27
CA THR A 18 -10.46 -39.78 -15.71
C THR A 18 -10.99 -38.72 -14.75
N ILE A 19 -12.23 -38.87 -14.26
CA ILE A 19 -12.83 -37.94 -13.29
C ILE A 19 -12.04 -37.93 -11.97
N ILE A 20 -11.68 -39.11 -11.45
CA ILE A 20 -10.89 -39.22 -10.21
C ILE A 20 -9.54 -38.51 -10.37
N VAL A 21 -8.86 -38.70 -11.50
CA VAL A 21 -7.57 -38.05 -11.79
C VAL A 21 -7.73 -36.52 -11.86
N ILE A 22 -8.78 -36.01 -12.53
CA ILE A 22 -9.06 -34.57 -12.61
C ILE A 22 -9.30 -33.97 -11.23
N LEU A 23 -10.03 -34.66 -10.34
CA LEU A 23 -10.31 -34.17 -8.98
C LEU A 23 -9.04 -34.04 -8.14
N ILE A 24 -8.13 -35.02 -8.23
CA ILE A 24 -6.85 -34.97 -7.52
C ILE A 24 -6.00 -33.80 -8.02
N LEU A 25 -5.89 -33.67 -9.36
CA LEU A 25 -5.13 -32.57 -9.98
C LEU A 25 -5.72 -31.19 -9.64
N ALA A 26 -7.05 -31.06 -9.65
CA ALA A 26 -7.74 -29.83 -9.28
C ALA A 26 -7.48 -29.44 -7.82
N GLY A 27 -7.52 -30.41 -6.89
CA GLY A 27 -7.26 -30.16 -5.47
C GLY A 27 -5.89 -29.53 -5.21
N ILE A 28 -4.83 -30.07 -5.84
CA ILE A 28 -3.47 -29.54 -5.71
C ILE A 28 -3.35 -28.18 -6.41
N SER A 29 -3.83 -28.08 -7.66
CA SER A 29 -3.70 -26.88 -8.49
C SER A 29 -4.40 -25.66 -7.88
N ILE A 30 -5.57 -25.84 -7.27
CA ILE A 30 -6.31 -24.75 -6.62
C ILE A 30 -5.59 -24.32 -5.33
N GLY A 31 -5.05 -25.26 -4.56
CA GLY A 31 -4.30 -24.96 -3.33
C GLY A 31 -3.11 -24.04 -3.60
N GLU A 32 -2.23 -24.43 -4.51
CA GLU A 32 -1.05 -23.63 -4.89
C GLU A 32 -1.46 -22.35 -5.64
N GLY A 33 -2.43 -22.43 -6.54
CA GLY A 33 -2.92 -21.29 -7.30
C GLY A 33 -3.48 -20.17 -6.41
N THR A 34 -4.24 -20.51 -5.37
CA THR A 34 -4.78 -19.51 -4.43
C THR A 34 -3.69 -18.83 -3.60
N GLN A 35 -2.62 -19.55 -3.23
CA GLN A 35 -1.49 -18.96 -2.52
C GLN A 35 -0.71 -17.99 -3.41
N LEU A 36 -0.45 -18.38 -4.67
CA LEU A 36 0.22 -17.52 -5.64
C LEU A 36 -0.57 -16.23 -5.90
N ILE A 37 -1.89 -16.31 -6.05
CA ILE A 37 -2.75 -15.12 -6.24
C ILE A 37 -2.69 -14.20 -5.02
N LYS A 38 -2.74 -14.74 -3.80
CA LYS A 38 -2.62 -13.94 -2.58
C LYS A 38 -1.27 -13.24 -2.49
N LYS A 39 -0.18 -13.95 -2.79
CA LYS A 39 1.17 -13.37 -2.81
C LYS A 39 1.29 -12.26 -3.85
N ALA A 40 0.83 -12.49 -5.08
CA ALA A 40 0.86 -11.49 -6.14
C ALA A 40 0.06 -10.23 -5.79
N LYS A 41 -1.09 -10.36 -5.11
CA LYS A 41 -1.86 -9.20 -4.63
C LYS A 41 -1.08 -8.38 -3.60
N ILE A 42 -0.38 -9.03 -2.68
CA ILE A 42 0.42 -8.36 -1.66
C ILE A 42 1.66 -7.71 -2.27
N GLU A 43 2.32 -8.37 -3.24
CA GLU A 43 3.43 -7.77 -4.00
C GLU A 43 2.98 -6.53 -4.78
N SER A 44 1.79 -6.57 -5.39
CA SER A 44 1.19 -5.42 -6.07
C SER A 44 0.93 -4.27 -5.10
N LEU A 45 0.29 -4.55 -3.95
CA LEU A 45 0.05 -3.55 -2.90
C LEU A 45 1.35 -2.95 -2.37
N MET A 46 2.36 -3.78 -2.11
CA MET A 46 3.67 -3.33 -1.67
C MET A 46 4.33 -2.42 -2.71
N THR A 47 4.25 -2.77 -3.99
CA THR A 47 4.76 -1.96 -5.10
C THR A 47 4.07 -0.60 -5.13
N ASN A 48 2.74 -0.57 -5.00
CA ASN A 48 1.97 0.67 -4.92
C ASN A 48 2.40 1.53 -3.73
N MET A 49 2.54 0.94 -2.54
CA MET A 49 3.02 1.65 -1.35
C MET A 49 4.45 2.21 -1.52
N ILE A 50 5.34 1.51 -2.26
CA ILE A 50 6.68 2.02 -2.60
C ILE A 50 6.57 3.25 -3.51
N THR A 51 5.72 3.20 -4.52
CA THR A 51 5.48 4.34 -5.42
C THR A 51 4.89 5.54 -4.68
N ILE A 52 3.92 5.30 -3.79
CA ILE A 52 3.36 6.34 -2.91
C ILE A 52 4.47 6.94 -2.04
N LYS A 53 5.33 6.11 -1.42
CA LYS A 53 6.45 6.57 -0.59
C LYS A 53 7.41 7.46 -1.37
N ALA A 54 7.73 7.10 -2.62
CA ALA A 54 8.62 7.87 -3.47
C ALA A 54 8.04 9.25 -3.81
N ASN A 55 6.77 9.30 -4.23
CA ASN A 55 6.10 10.58 -4.52
C ASN A 55 5.91 11.44 -3.27
N ALA A 56 5.47 10.84 -2.15
CA ALA A 56 5.33 11.53 -0.87
C ALA A 56 6.65 12.16 -0.41
N LYS A 57 7.79 11.49 -0.66
CA LYS A 57 9.11 12.07 -0.40
C LYS A 57 9.38 13.31 -1.25
N ILE A 58 9.08 13.25 -2.55
CA ILE A 58 9.25 14.39 -3.47
C ILE A 58 8.39 15.57 -3.01
N TYR A 59 7.12 15.32 -2.66
CA TYR A 59 6.20 16.34 -2.17
C TYR A 59 6.72 16.95 -0.86
N ALA A 60 7.20 16.13 0.07
CA ALA A 60 7.79 16.61 1.31
C ALA A 60 9.03 17.49 1.09
N GLU A 61 9.89 17.16 0.13
CA GLU A 61 11.05 17.97 -0.23
C GLU A 61 10.64 19.34 -0.80
N GLU A 62 9.66 19.39 -1.72
CA GLU A 62 9.15 20.64 -2.29
C GLU A 62 8.52 21.53 -1.20
N ILE A 63 7.60 20.96 -0.42
CA ILE A 63 6.85 21.68 0.61
C ILE A 63 7.78 22.18 1.71
N ASN A 64 8.72 21.34 2.17
CA ASN A 64 9.67 21.73 3.21
C ASN A 64 10.64 22.83 2.74
N SER A 65 10.96 22.87 1.44
CA SER A 65 11.74 23.96 0.85
C SER A 65 10.97 25.28 0.86
N GLU A 66 9.66 25.26 0.64
CA GLU A 66 8.82 26.48 0.63
C GLU A 66 8.57 27.07 2.01
N VAL A 67 8.59 26.25 3.07
CA VAL A 67 8.43 26.73 4.46
C VAL A 67 9.76 26.98 5.17
N TRP A 68 10.89 26.84 4.47
CA TRP A 68 12.24 26.91 5.04
C TRP A 68 12.56 28.30 5.63
N ASP A 69 12.14 29.37 4.95
CA ASP A 69 12.50 30.76 5.26
C ASP A 69 11.60 31.42 6.33
N LEU A 70 10.57 30.72 6.81
CA LEU A 70 9.74 31.15 7.93
C LEU A 70 10.62 31.26 9.19
N LYS A 71 11.04 32.51 9.48
CA LYS A 71 12.03 32.85 10.51
C LYS A 71 11.59 32.42 11.92
N GLU A 72 12.50 31.78 12.64
CA GLU A 72 12.47 31.33 14.06
C GLU A 72 12.29 32.44 15.12
N ASN A 73 11.67 33.58 14.77
CA ASN A 73 11.54 34.73 15.66
C ASN A 73 10.21 34.79 16.45
N ASP A 74 9.38 33.76 16.35
CA ASP A 74 8.09 33.66 17.05
C ASP A 74 8.10 32.45 18.01
N GLU A 75 7.48 32.59 19.18
CA GLU A 75 7.34 31.53 20.19
C GLU A 75 6.61 30.27 19.67
N ASP A 76 5.97 30.36 18.49
CA ASP A 76 5.14 29.29 17.91
C ASP A 76 5.52 28.89 16.47
N VAL A 77 6.77 29.10 16.07
CA VAL A 77 7.24 28.81 14.70
C VAL A 77 6.95 27.38 14.24
N THR A 78 7.01 26.41 15.15
CA THR A 78 6.70 25.01 14.82
C THR A 78 5.25 24.82 14.40
N LYS A 79 4.28 25.44 15.10
CA LYS A 79 2.87 25.36 14.70
C LYS A 79 2.61 26.14 13.42
N THR A 80 3.24 27.30 13.25
CA THR A 80 3.15 28.06 12.00
C THR A 80 3.68 27.26 10.82
N LYS A 81 4.83 26.58 10.96
CA LYS A 81 5.37 25.70 9.92
C LYS A 81 4.43 24.53 9.63
N SER A 82 3.94 23.83 10.66
CA SER A 82 2.98 22.72 10.46
C SER A 82 1.68 23.17 9.77
N TYR A 83 1.12 24.32 10.15
CA TYR A 83 -0.06 24.88 9.49
C TYR A 83 0.20 25.19 8.01
N ASN A 84 1.31 25.87 7.70
CA ASN A 84 1.65 26.20 6.32
C ASN A 84 1.90 24.94 5.48
N ARG A 85 2.62 23.95 6.02
CA ARG A 85 2.79 22.64 5.37
C ARG A 85 1.45 22.00 5.10
N SER A 86 0.55 21.96 6.08
CA SER A 86 -0.79 21.40 5.92
C SER A 86 -1.56 22.06 4.79
N ASN A 87 -1.54 23.38 4.71
CA ASN A 87 -2.22 24.12 3.65
C ASN A 87 -1.59 23.85 2.27
N LEU A 88 -0.25 23.80 2.18
CA LEU A 88 0.44 23.52 0.93
C LEU A 88 0.20 22.08 0.45
N PHE A 89 0.26 21.08 1.33
CA PHE A 89 -0.06 19.69 1.00
C PHE A 89 -1.49 19.54 0.47
N SER A 90 -2.45 20.21 1.12
CA SER A 90 -3.86 20.19 0.68
C SER A 90 -4.05 20.88 -0.66
N THR A 91 -3.44 22.04 -0.87
CA THR A 91 -3.65 22.85 -2.09
C THR A 91 -2.85 22.37 -3.30
N LYS A 92 -1.67 21.79 -3.12
CA LYS A 92 -0.80 21.35 -4.22
C LYS A 92 -0.97 19.89 -4.60
N TYR A 93 -1.29 19.03 -3.63
CA TYR A 93 -1.28 17.59 -3.81
C TYR A 93 -2.55 16.89 -3.31
N ASN A 94 -3.58 17.66 -2.94
CA ASN A 94 -4.86 17.14 -2.44
C ASN A 94 -4.71 16.22 -1.22
N MET A 95 -3.66 16.42 -0.42
CA MET A 95 -3.39 15.62 0.78
C MET A 95 -3.98 16.29 2.02
N GLU A 96 -4.75 15.54 2.81
CA GLU A 96 -5.45 16.07 3.97
C GLU A 96 -4.74 15.70 5.27
N LYS A 97 -4.46 16.68 6.12
CA LYS A 97 -3.84 16.42 7.42
C LYS A 97 -4.83 15.73 8.36
N ILE A 98 -4.34 14.72 9.09
CA ILE A 98 -5.09 14.00 10.12
C ILE A 98 -4.69 14.57 11.48
N GLU A 99 -5.63 15.25 12.16
CA GLU A 99 -5.37 15.92 13.45
C GLU A 99 -5.24 14.93 14.63
N ASP A 100 -6.12 13.93 14.71
CA ASP A 100 -6.00 12.84 15.69
C ASP A 100 -5.49 11.56 15.02
N ALA A 101 -4.17 11.44 14.97
CA ALA A 101 -3.48 10.32 14.33
C ALA A 101 -2.84 9.35 15.33
N THR A 102 -3.23 9.38 16.60
CA THR A 102 -2.56 8.63 17.69
C THR A 102 -2.46 7.13 17.38
N GLU A 103 -3.52 6.52 16.87
CA GLU A 103 -3.53 5.10 16.50
C GLU A 103 -2.59 4.81 15.32
N ILE A 104 -2.57 5.67 14.30
CA ILE A 104 -1.72 5.53 13.11
C ILE A 104 -0.25 5.66 13.50
N VAL A 105 0.08 6.67 14.31
CA VAL A 105 1.44 6.93 14.79
C VAL A 105 1.94 5.80 15.70
N SER A 106 1.06 5.10 16.42
CA SER A 106 1.45 3.92 17.21
C SER A 106 1.91 2.71 16.38
N LYS A 107 1.57 2.68 15.08
CA LYS A 107 1.91 1.59 14.15
C LYS A 107 3.28 1.77 13.48
N VAL A 108 3.86 2.98 13.52
CA VAL A 108 5.17 3.28 12.92
C VAL A 108 6.32 3.04 13.89
N ASP A 109 7.48 2.70 13.34
CA ASP A 109 8.69 2.44 14.12
C ASP A 109 9.33 3.73 14.67
N SER A 110 10.14 3.59 15.72
CA SER A 110 10.91 4.67 16.37
C SER A 110 11.87 5.41 15.43
N SER A 111 12.26 4.81 14.31
CA SER A 111 13.03 5.47 13.25
C SER A 111 12.28 6.62 12.56
N ILE A 112 10.94 6.62 12.64
CA ILE A 112 10.06 7.66 12.10
C ILE A 112 9.44 8.48 13.23
N ASN A 113 8.84 7.84 14.23
CA ASN A 113 8.30 8.51 15.41
C ASN A 113 9.36 8.60 16.51
N ASP A 114 10.32 9.50 16.31
CA ASP A 114 11.19 9.92 17.42
C ASP A 114 10.44 10.94 18.30
N SER A 115 10.92 11.21 19.51
CA SER A 115 10.21 12.02 20.51
C SER A 115 9.83 13.46 20.09
N ASN A 116 10.14 13.85 18.85
CA ASN A 116 9.73 15.10 18.21
C ASN A 116 8.32 15.06 17.59
N GLY A 117 7.70 13.87 17.53
CA GLY A 117 6.33 13.67 17.02
C GLY A 117 6.25 13.49 15.51
N CYS A 118 5.02 13.34 15.01
CA CYS A 118 4.75 13.09 13.61
C CYS A 118 3.67 14.03 13.04
N GLU A 119 3.75 14.30 11.74
CA GLU A 119 2.67 14.90 10.96
C GLU A 119 2.12 13.85 10.00
N VAL A 120 0.80 13.69 10.00
CA VAL A 120 0.13 12.57 9.32
C VAL A 120 -0.84 13.12 8.29
N TYR A 121 -0.78 12.56 7.09
CA TYR A 121 -1.59 13.01 5.96
C TYR A 121 -2.24 11.83 5.25
N ASN A 122 -3.53 12.00 4.97
CA ASN A 122 -4.27 11.11 4.12
C ASN A 122 -3.80 11.25 2.66
N ILE A 123 -3.63 10.12 1.98
CA ILE A 123 -3.43 10.07 0.54
C ILE A 123 -4.81 9.91 -0.09
N THR A 124 -5.31 10.97 -0.73
CA THR A 124 -6.64 10.94 -1.35
C THR A 124 -6.59 10.25 -2.71
N ILE A 125 -7.75 9.90 -3.24
CA ILE A 125 -7.92 9.36 -4.61
C ILE A 125 -7.31 10.33 -5.64
N ASP A 126 -7.53 11.64 -5.46
CA ASP A 126 -6.95 12.66 -6.34
C ASP A 126 -5.41 12.68 -6.22
N THR A 127 -4.86 12.57 -5.01
CA THR A 127 -3.41 12.42 -4.82
C THR A 127 -2.88 11.18 -5.53
N LEU A 128 -3.58 10.04 -5.45
CA LEU A 128 -3.15 8.80 -6.13
C LEU A 128 -3.14 8.98 -7.66
N ASP A 129 -4.13 9.66 -8.22
CA ASP A 129 -4.16 9.95 -9.66
C ASP A 129 -2.99 10.85 -10.08
N GLU A 130 -2.70 11.91 -9.31
CA GLU A 130 -1.54 12.80 -9.52
C GLU A 130 -0.20 12.07 -9.39
N MET A 131 -0.12 11.05 -8.54
CA MET A 131 1.03 10.16 -8.39
C MET A 131 1.19 9.15 -9.56
N GLY A 132 0.26 9.13 -10.52
CA GLY A 132 0.23 8.20 -11.65
C GLY A 132 -0.31 6.81 -11.30
N LEU A 133 -1.10 6.71 -10.22
CA LEU A 133 -1.68 5.48 -9.71
C LEU A 133 -3.20 5.43 -9.97
N SER A 134 -3.66 5.91 -11.12
CA SER A 134 -5.10 6.00 -11.49
C SER A 134 -5.86 4.67 -11.37
N ASP A 135 -5.21 3.56 -11.73
CA ASP A 135 -5.80 2.23 -11.61
C ASP A 135 -6.05 1.86 -10.14
N LEU A 136 -5.12 2.20 -9.24
CA LEU A 136 -5.30 2.03 -7.80
C LEU A 136 -6.35 2.98 -7.25
N ALA A 137 -6.32 4.25 -7.67
CA ALA A 137 -7.26 5.29 -7.26
C ALA A 137 -8.71 4.86 -7.54
N SER A 138 -8.96 4.19 -8.67
CA SER A 138 -10.29 3.69 -9.06
C SER A 138 -10.83 2.57 -8.16
N ASP A 139 -9.94 1.81 -7.50
CA ASP A 139 -10.26 0.69 -6.64
C ASP A 139 -10.10 1.02 -5.14
N SER A 140 -9.78 2.28 -4.81
CA SER A 140 -9.44 2.74 -3.47
C SER A 140 -10.45 3.72 -2.88
N GLU A 141 -10.39 3.87 -1.56
CA GLU A 141 -11.13 4.89 -0.81
C GLU A 141 -10.15 5.88 -0.15
N ASP A 142 -10.56 7.14 0.00
CA ASP A 142 -9.79 8.10 0.80
C ASP A 142 -9.59 7.56 2.21
N GLY A 143 -8.36 7.60 2.73
CA GLY A 143 -8.04 7.00 4.04
C GLY A 143 -7.41 5.61 3.94
N GLU A 144 -7.44 4.98 2.76
CA GLU A 144 -6.87 3.65 2.58
C GLU A 144 -5.34 3.65 2.69
N PHE A 145 -4.69 4.73 2.26
CA PHE A 145 -3.26 4.97 2.43
C PHE A 145 -3.01 6.27 3.18
N VAL A 146 -2.07 6.21 4.13
CA VAL A 146 -1.68 7.36 4.93
C VAL A 146 -0.16 7.48 4.93
N VAL A 147 0.35 8.70 4.83
CA VAL A 147 1.77 8.97 5.06
C VAL A 147 1.98 9.56 6.44
N VAL A 148 3.01 9.08 7.12
CA VAL A 148 3.48 9.59 8.41
C VAL A 148 4.86 10.17 8.21
N TYR A 149 5.00 11.48 8.42
CA TYR A 149 6.28 12.17 8.40
C TYR A 149 6.79 12.39 9.82
N ASN A 150 8.10 12.32 10.02
CA ASN A 150 8.72 12.84 11.22
C ASN A 150 8.63 14.39 11.22
N SER A 151 8.15 14.97 12.31
CA SER A 151 7.91 16.42 12.39
C SER A 151 9.20 17.27 12.31
N ALA A 152 10.34 16.71 12.72
CA ALA A 152 11.65 17.38 12.68
C ALA A 152 12.38 17.15 11.35
N ASP A 153 12.17 16.00 10.71
CA ASP A 153 12.84 15.60 9.46
C ASP A 153 11.85 14.92 8.50
N PHE A 154 11.22 15.72 7.65
CA PHE A 154 10.24 15.27 6.66
C PHE A 154 10.80 14.30 5.60
N THR A 155 12.13 14.13 5.51
CA THR A 155 12.73 13.11 4.65
C THR A 155 12.57 11.70 5.24
N LYS A 156 12.33 11.61 6.56
CA LYS A 156 11.96 10.38 7.26
C LYS A 156 10.44 10.24 7.24
N LEU A 157 9.97 9.29 6.45
CA LEU A 157 8.54 9.02 6.31
C LEU A 157 8.25 7.54 6.17
N GLU A 158 7.00 7.19 6.46
CA GLU A 158 6.45 5.86 6.27
C GLU A 158 5.07 5.88 5.65
N ILE A 159 4.76 4.85 4.85
CA ILE A 159 3.42 4.61 4.33
C ILE A 159 2.73 3.58 5.21
N VAL A 160 1.55 3.94 5.69
CA VAL A 160 0.67 3.14 6.52
C VAL A 160 -0.59 2.77 5.74
N TYR A 161 -1.00 1.52 5.83
CA TYR A 161 -2.27 0.99 5.35
C TYR A 161 -3.16 0.70 6.57
N PRO A 162 -4.05 1.63 6.99
CA PRO A 162 -4.71 1.57 8.30
C PRO A 162 -5.53 0.29 8.53
N SER A 163 -6.16 -0.24 7.47
CA SER A 163 -6.95 -1.48 7.48
C SER A 163 -6.12 -2.74 7.77
N GLY A 164 -4.80 -2.66 7.61
CA GLY A 164 -3.88 -3.77 7.82
C GLY A 164 -3.87 -4.80 6.68
N ILE A 165 -2.71 -5.42 6.49
CA ILE A 165 -2.40 -6.35 5.41
C ILE A 165 -2.15 -7.71 6.04
N LYS A 166 -3.01 -8.68 5.74
CA LYS A 166 -2.88 -10.06 6.25
C LYS A 166 -1.88 -10.83 5.40
N TYR A 167 -0.76 -11.23 6.00
CA TYR A 167 0.26 -12.06 5.37
C TYR A 167 0.86 -13.04 6.37
N ASP A 168 1.04 -14.31 5.98
CA ASP A 168 1.67 -15.35 6.79
C ASP A 168 1.17 -15.40 8.26
N ASN A 169 -0.16 -15.52 8.43
CA ASN A 169 -0.87 -15.51 9.72
C ASN A 169 -0.67 -14.26 10.61
N SER A 170 -0.09 -13.19 10.06
CA SER A 170 0.20 -11.94 10.75
C SER A 170 -0.47 -10.76 10.04
N VAL A 171 -0.60 -9.63 10.75
CA VAL A 171 -1.15 -8.38 10.19
C VAL A 171 -0.05 -7.32 10.19
N PHE A 172 0.19 -6.73 9.03
CA PHE A 172 1.17 -5.67 8.81
C PHE A 172 0.47 -4.37 8.45
N TYR A 173 0.93 -3.25 9.01
CA TYR A 173 0.32 -1.94 8.75
C TYR A 173 1.23 -1.00 7.99
N THR A 174 2.55 -1.19 8.05
CA THR A 174 3.52 -0.28 7.43
C THR A 174 4.23 -0.97 6.28
N LEU A 175 4.66 -0.18 5.29
CA LEU A 175 5.44 -0.68 4.17
C LEU A 175 6.72 -1.39 4.64
N SER A 176 7.49 -0.79 5.55
CA SER A 176 8.75 -1.39 6.00
C SER A 176 8.54 -2.73 6.70
N ASN A 177 7.52 -2.87 7.55
CA ASN A 177 7.27 -4.14 8.23
C ASN A 177 6.81 -5.23 7.25
N LEU A 178 5.97 -4.88 6.27
CA LEU A 178 5.56 -5.81 5.23
C LEU A 178 6.75 -6.24 4.36
N LYS A 179 7.55 -5.28 3.90
CA LYS A 179 8.72 -5.53 3.05
C LYS A 179 9.73 -6.44 3.74
N ASN A 180 10.09 -6.14 4.99
CA ASN A 180 11.00 -6.96 5.77
C ASN A 180 10.51 -8.42 5.85
N LYS A 181 9.20 -8.64 6.04
CA LYS A 181 8.64 -9.99 6.11
C LYS A 181 8.66 -10.73 4.77
N MET A 182 8.53 -10.01 3.65
CA MET A 182 8.52 -10.62 2.32
C MET A 182 9.92 -10.92 1.78
N GLU A 183 10.94 -10.28 2.33
CA GLU A 183 12.36 -10.50 2.00
C GLU A 183 13.03 -11.59 2.88
N GLU A 184 12.36 -12.05 3.95
CA GLU A 184 12.73 -13.24 4.75
C GLU A 184 12.51 -14.57 4.00
#